data_AF-A0A139CMV0-F1
#
_entry.id   AF-A0A139CMV0-F1
#
_cell.length_a   1.000
_cell.length_b   1.000
_cell.length_c   1.000
_cell.angle_alpha   90.00
_cell.angle_beta   90.00
_cell.angle_gamma   90.00
#
_symmetry.space_group_name_H-M   'P 1'
#
loop_
_entity.id
_entity.type
_entity.pdbx_description
1 polymer ?
#
loop_
_entity_poly.entity_id
_entity_poly.type
_entity_poly.pdbx_seq_one_letter_code
_entity_poly.pdbx_strand_id
1 'polypeptide(L)'
;MATFGDMSAALIGKRFGKTKISRGEKSLEGSAAEFITDLVIGYAFFSNSAIAFIMSLVATMAETSFEKIDDNLVIPVFSGFVAEMLILTTYIRL
;
A
#
# COMPACT_ATOMS: atom_id res chain seq x y z
N MET A 1 4.79 3.81 -5.70
CA MET A 1 4.35 2.98 -4.58
C MET A 1 4.81 1.55 -4.87
N ALA A 2 4.09 0.78 -5.68
CA ALA A 2 4.45 -0.58 -6.14
C ALA A 2 5.95 -0.89 -6.22
N THR A 3 6.72 -0.35 -7.17
CA THR A 3 8.14 -0.72 -7.35
C THR A 3 9.05 -0.56 -6.12
N PHE A 4 8.88 0.52 -5.35
CA PHE A 4 9.67 0.75 -4.15
C PHE A 4 9.11 -0.03 -2.95
N GLY A 5 7.79 -0.15 -2.87
CA GLY A 5 7.08 -0.98 -1.91
C GLY A 5 7.49 -2.46 -2.03
N ASP A 6 7.40 -3.04 -3.21
CA ASP A 6 7.76 -4.44 -3.49
C ASP A 6 9.22 -4.71 -3.15
N MET A 7 10.10 -3.77 -3.51
CA MET A 7 11.53 -3.88 -3.20
C MET A 7 11.75 -3.90 -1.69
N SER A 8 11.11 -3.00 -0.94
CA SER A 8 11.27 -2.96 0.52
C SER A 8 10.64 -4.17 1.20
N ALA A 9 9.46 -4.60 0.73
CA ALA A 9 8.77 -5.80 1.19
C ALA A 9 9.63 -7.06 0.99
N ALA A 10 10.25 -7.20 -0.18
CA ALA A 10 11.11 -8.34 -0.51
C ALA A 10 12.40 -8.34 0.31
N LEU A 11 13.06 -7.18 0.46
CA LEU A 11 14.31 -7.06 1.23
C LEU A 11 14.09 -7.33 2.72
N ILE A 12 13.08 -6.69 3.31
CA ILE A 12 12.76 -6.87 4.74
C ILE A 12 12.13 -8.24 4.98
N GLY A 13 11.24 -8.69 4.11
CA GLY A 13 10.62 -10.01 4.24
C GLY A 13 11.60 -11.17 4.13
N LYS A 14 12.64 -11.08 3.28
CA LYS A 14 13.70 -12.10 3.21
C LYS A 14 14.61 -12.07 4.43
N ARG A 15 14.97 -10.89 4.94
CA ARG A 15 15.94 -10.75 6.03
C ARG A 15 15.34 -10.89 7.43
N PHE A 16 14.12 -10.41 7.62
CA PHE A 16 13.46 -10.26 8.92
C PHE A 16 12.05 -10.87 8.96
N GLY A 17 11.52 -11.39 7.85
CA GLY A 17 10.15 -11.90 7.74
C GLY A 17 9.93 -13.21 8.51
N LYS A 18 9.79 -13.09 9.83
CA LYS A 18 9.51 -14.20 10.75
C LYS A 18 8.04 -14.57 10.72
N THR A 19 7.16 -13.58 10.61
CA THR A 19 5.72 -13.79 10.70
C THR A 19 5.13 -13.93 9.31
N LYS A 20 4.97 -15.19 8.87
CA LYS A 20 4.46 -15.49 7.53
C LYS A 20 2.96 -15.26 7.40
N ILE A 21 2.56 -14.73 6.25
CA ILE A 21 1.17 -14.55 5.80
C ILE A 21 1.06 -15.09 4.37
N SER A 22 -0.12 -15.03 3.75
CA SER A 22 -0.30 -15.47 2.35
C SER A 22 0.27 -16.86 2.09
N ARG A 23 -0.19 -17.84 2.88
CA ARG A 23 0.25 -19.25 2.79
C ARG A 23 1.77 -19.48 2.89
N GLY A 24 2.53 -18.52 3.42
CA GLY A 24 3.98 -18.64 3.58
C GLY A 24 4.80 -17.77 2.63
N GLU A 25 4.18 -17.19 1.61
CA GLU A 25 4.88 -16.46 0.55
C GLU A 25 5.27 -15.04 0.97
N LYS A 26 4.41 -14.38 1.74
CA LYS A 26 4.64 -13.02 2.25
C LYS A 26 4.90 -13.03 3.76
N SER A 27 5.36 -11.90 4.29
CA SER A 27 5.58 -11.72 5.72
C SER A 27 4.96 -10.41 6.21
N LEU A 28 4.50 -10.38 7.46
CA LEU A 28 4.00 -9.14 8.08
C LEU A 28 5.09 -8.07 8.12
N GLU A 29 6.33 -8.46 8.39
CA GLU A 29 7.46 -7.52 8.44
C GLU A 29 7.75 -6.90 7.07
N GLY A 30 7.64 -7.70 6.00
CA GLY A 30 7.72 -7.19 4.62
C GLY A 30 6.57 -6.24 4.30
N SER A 31 5.33 -6.62 4.64
CA SER A 31 4.14 -5.78 4.39
C SER A 31 4.20 -4.47 5.18
N ALA A 32 4.73 -4.49 6.41
CA ALA A 32 4.96 -3.28 7.20
C ALA A 32 6.03 -2.38 6.57
N ALA A 33 7.09 -2.96 5.99
CA ALA A 33 8.12 -2.19 5.27
C ALA A 33 7.56 -1.53 4.00
N GLU A 34 6.73 -2.25 3.25
CA GLU A 34 5.99 -1.73 2.10
C GLU A 34 5.14 -0.53 2.50
N PHE A 35 4.29 -0.70 3.52
CA PHE A 35 3.41 0.35 4.02
C PHE A 35 4.18 1.60 4.46
N ILE A 36 5.30 1.45 5.19
CA ILE A 36 6.12 2.59 5.60
C ILE A 36 6.74 3.29 4.39
N THR A 37 7.22 2.51 3.41
CA THR A 37 7.81 3.05 2.18
C THR A 37 6.78 3.85 1.40
N ASP A 38 5.59 3.28 1.19
CA ASP A 38 4.50 3.92 0.48
C ASP A 38 3.94 5.13 1.23
N LEU A 39 3.92 5.10 2.57
CA LEU A 39 3.52 6.24 3.38
C LEU A 39 4.50 7.41 3.26
N VAL A 40 5.81 7.14 3.31
CA VAL A 40 6.85 8.16 3.12
C VAL A 40 6.76 8.79 1.74
N ILE A 41 6.59 7.97 0.70
CA ILE A 41 6.38 8.45 -0.67
C ILE A 41 5.06 9.23 -0.74
N GLY A 42 3.97 8.70 -0.18
CA GLY A 42 2.66 9.33 -0.16
C GLY A 42 2.71 10.73 0.45
N TYR A 43 3.35 10.91 1.61
CA TYR A 43 3.51 12.21 2.23
C TYR A 43 4.43 13.16 1.45
N ALA A 44 5.37 12.65 0.66
CA ALA A 44 6.22 13.49 -0.18
C ALA A 44 5.46 14.05 -1.40
N PHE A 45 4.46 13.33 -1.91
CA PHE A 45 3.75 13.69 -3.15
C PHE A 45 2.35 14.25 -2.95
N PHE A 46 1.62 13.82 -1.92
CA PHE A 46 0.24 14.28 -1.66
C PHE A 46 0.21 15.37 -0.59
N SER A 47 -0.49 16.47 -0.88
CA SER A 47 -0.66 17.57 0.08
C SER A 47 -1.63 17.25 1.22
N ASN A 48 -2.53 16.28 1.03
CA ASN A 48 -3.48 15.85 2.04
C ASN A 48 -2.96 14.59 2.74
N SER A 49 -2.66 14.72 4.04
CA SER A 49 -2.12 13.62 4.85
C SER A 49 -3.09 12.44 4.99
N ALA A 50 -4.40 12.69 5.04
CA ALA A 50 -5.40 11.62 5.11
C ALA A 50 -5.44 10.80 3.81
N ILE A 51 -5.33 11.47 2.65
CA ILE A 51 -5.24 10.78 1.35
C ILE A 51 -3.97 9.93 1.30
N ALA A 52 -2.82 10.51 1.65
CA ALA A 52 -1.55 9.79 1.66
C ALA A 52 -1.60 8.51 2.51
N PHE A 53 -2.11 8.63 3.75
CA PHE A 53 -2.21 7.51 4.68
C PHE A 53 -3.17 6.41 4.20
N ILE A 54 -4.36 6.81 3.72
CA ILE A 54 -5.37 5.85 3.29
C ILE A 54 -4.91 5.16 2.00
N MET A 55 -4.34 5.91 1.04
CA MET A 55 -3.82 5.33 -0.19
C MET A 55 -2.68 4.35 0.07
N SER A 56 -1.72 4.68 0.94
CA SER A 56 -0.63 3.74 1.27
C SER A 56 -1.14 2.49 1.96
N LEU A 57 -2.14 2.62 2.84
CA LEU A 57 -2.76 1.47 3.49
C LEU A 57 -3.46 0.56 2.48
N VAL A 58 -4.25 1.14 1.57
CA VAL A 58 -4.99 0.40 0.54
C VAL A 58 -4.04 -0.25 -0.46
N ALA A 59 -2.96 0.42 -0.84
CA ALA A 59 -1.93 -0.16 -1.71
C ALA A 59 -1.32 -1.42 -1.09
N THR A 60 -0.86 -1.35 0.16
CA THR A 60 -0.28 -2.51 0.86
C THR A 60 -1.30 -3.63 1.10
N MET A 61 -2.55 -3.29 1.41
CA MET A 61 -3.60 -4.29 1.55
C MET A 61 -3.93 -4.97 0.23
N ALA A 62 -3.99 -4.21 -0.86
CA ALA A 62 -4.20 -4.74 -2.20
C ALA A 62 -3.08 -5.70 -2.57
N GLU A 63 -1.83 -5.27 -2.41
CA GLU A 63 -0.66 -6.11 -2.66
C GLU A 63 -0.72 -7.40 -1.84
N THR A 64 -0.93 -7.28 -0.53
CA THR A 64 -0.96 -8.45 0.38
C THR A 64 -2.13 -9.40 0.08
N SER A 65 -3.28 -8.90 -0.37
CA SER A 65 -4.49 -9.70 -0.56
C SER A 65 -4.58 -10.37 -1.93
N PHE A 66 -4.06 -9.74 -2.98
CA PHE A 66 -4.23 -10.18 -4.36
C PHE A 66 -2.96 -10.85 -4.91
N GLU A 67 -2.65 -12.06 -4.43
CA GLU A 67 -1.47 -12.83 -4.90
C GLU A 67 -1.51 -13.22 -6.39
N LYS A 68 -2.71 -13.32 -6.99
CA LYS A 68 -2.92 -13.88 -8.33
C LYS A 68 -3.24 -12.84 -9.40
N ILE A 69 -3.31 -11.57 -9.02
CA ILE A 69 -3.66 -10.47 -9.92
C ILE A 69 -2.45 -9.55 -10.00
N ASP A 70 -2.20 -8.99 -11.18
CA ASP A 70 -1.10 -8.05 -11.41
C ASP A 70 -1.25 -6.82 -10.50
N ASP A 71 -0.22 -6.56 -9.71
CA ASP A 71 -0.10 -5.47 -8.76
C ASP A 71 -0.19 -4.09 -9.45
N ASN A 72 0.33 -3.99 -10.67
CA ASN A 72 0.26 -2.78 -11.49
C ASN A 72 -1.17 -2.47 -11.96
N LEU A 73 -2.09 -3.44 -11.86
CA LEU A 73 -3.52 -3.22 -12.10
C LEU A 73 -4.26 -2.96 -10.79
N VAL A 74 -4.07 -3.83 -9.79
CA VAL A 74 -4.86 -3.79 -8.55
C VAL A 74 -4.53 -2.53 -7.75
N ILE A 75 -3.25 -2.22 -7.54
CA ILE A 75 -2.85 -1.12 -6.67
C ILE A 75 -3.41 0.22 -7.17
N PRO A 76 -3.24 0.62 -8.46
CA PRO A 76 -3.79 1.88 -8.94
C PRO A 76 -5.33 1.94 -8.89
N VAL A 77 -6.01 0.83 -9.21
CA VAL A 77 -7.48 0.78 -9.22
C VAL A 77 -8.05 0.98 -7.82
N PHE A 78 -7.56 0.22 -6.82
CA PHE A 78 -8.09 0.30 -5.47
C PHE A 78 -7.65 1.58 -4.76
N SER A 79 -6.38 1.97 -4.84
CA SER A 79 -5.88 3.18 -4.18
C SER A 79 -6.49 4.46 -4.78
N GLY A 80 -6.61 4.52 -6.11
CA GLY A 80 -7.26 5.64 -6.80
C GLY A 80 -8.75 5.74 -6.49
N PHE A 81 -9.46 4.61 -6.47
CA PHE A 81 -10.89 4.59 -6.10
C PHE A 81 -11.13 5.11 -4.69
N VAL A 82 -10.30 4.69 -3.71
CA VAL A 82 -10.46 5.15 -2.32
C VAL A 82 -10.09 6.63 -2.18
N ALA A 83 -9.06 7.10 -2.90
CA ALA A 83 -8.70 8.52 -2.92
C ALA A 83 -9.85 9.38 -3.44
N GLU A 84 -10.47 8.97 -4.57
CA GLU A 84 -11.60 9.69 -5.16
C GLU A 84 -12.80 9.74 -4.20
N MET A 85 -13.14 8.63 -3.55
CA MET A 85 -14.20 8.59 -2.54
C MET A 85 -13.94 9.53 -1.36
N LEU A 86 -12.69 9.64 -0.92
CA LEU A 86 -12.30 10.54 0.17
C LEU A 86 -12.43 12.02 -0.25
N ILE A 87 -12.01 12.33 -1.48
CA ILE A 87 -12.13 13.68 -2.06
C ILE A 87 -13.60 14.07 -2.19
N LEU A 88 -14.44 13.20 -2.77
CA LEU A 88 -15.88 13.42 -2.91
C LEU A 88 -16.56 13.65 -1.55
N THR A 89 -16.22 12.86 -0.54
CA THR A 89 -16.77 13.01 0.81
C THR A 89 -16.36 14.35 1.44
N THR A 90 -15.13 14.80 1.19
CA THR A 90 -14.64 16.10 1.67
C THR A 90 -15.37 17.23 0.96
N TYR A 91 -15.63 17.10 -0.34
CA TYR A 91 -16.35 18.10 -1.13
C TYR A 91 -17.81 18.25 -0.68
N ILE A 92 -18.52 17.14 -0.41
CA ILE A 92 -19.92 17.17 0.06
C ILE A 92 -20.06 17.82 1.46
N ARG A 93 -18.99 17.83 2.26
CA ARG A 93 -18.99 18.43 3.60
C ARG A 93 -18.75 19.95 3.62
N LEU A 94 -18.38 20.55 2.48
CA LEU A 94 -18.20 22.00 2.30
C LEU A 94 -19.47 22.66 1.76
#